data_AF-N2BNJ4-F1
#
_entry.id   AF-N2BNJ4-F1
#
_cell.length_a   1.000
_cell.length_b   1.000
_cell.length_c   1.000
_cell.angle_alpha   90.00
_cell.angle_beta   90.00
_cell.angle_gamma   90.00
#
_symmetry.space_group_name_H-M   'P 1'
#
loop_
_entity.id
_entity.type
_entity.pdbx_description
1 polymer ?
#
loop_
_entity_poly.entity_id
_entity_poly.type
_entity_poly.pdbx_seq_one_letter_code
_entity_poly.pdbx_strand_id
1 'polypeptide(L)'
;MQRIKYSMNTKYGFSILEVLLAIFVLGILGVSLMKSISALKAQNYKIQHFLVANASLFETQLFINRHLSSIKPESIIIAPNNISWEQYDKLFIDTDKGEYMDFSLNTTKANLTLQNNNLYFNNAILLHNVKSMQFVREEINSHDILSYRICSTNICIADSIILEKVRQKCL
;
A
#
# COMPACT_ATOMS: atom_id res chain seq x y z
N MET A 1 -67.64 18.53 -44.75
CA MET A 1 -66.57 19.37 -44.18
C MET A 1 -66.41 18.99 -42.70
N GLN A 2 -65.50 18.06 -42.39
CA GLN A 2 -65.25 17.60 -41.01
C GLN A 2 -64.41 18.65 -40.25
N ARG A 3 -64.91 19.16 -39.13
CA ARG A 3 -64.08 19.94 -38.18
C ARG A 3 -63.30 18.97 -37.31
N ILE A 4 -61.97 18.98 -37.44
CA ILE A 4 -61.07 18.30 -36.52
C ILE A 4 -61.13 19.03 -35.18
N LYS A 5 -61.69 18.38 -34.15
CA LYS A 5 -61.60 18.83 -32.76
C LYS A 5 -60.22 18.43 -32.23
N TYR A 6 -59.30 19.39 -32.13
CA TYR A 6 -58.11 19.21 -31.31
C TYR A 6 -58.52 19.26 -29.83
N SER A 7 -58.65 18.08 -29.23
CA SER A 7 -58.72 17.94 -27.77
C SER A 7 -57.31 18.11 -27.23
N MET A 8 -56.92 19.35 -26.91
CA MET A 8 -55.74 19.60 -26.09
C MET A 8 -56.11 19.27 -24.64
N ASN A 9 -55.74 18.09 -24.20
CA ASN A 9 -55.89 17.64 -22.82
C ASN A 9 -54.81 18.30 -21.95
N THR A 10 -54.98 19.57 -21.59
CA THR A 10 -54.14 20.23 -20.58
C THR A 10 -54.72 19.95 -19.20
N LYS A 11 -54.37 18.82 -18.60
CA LYS A 11 -54.57 18.61 -17.16
C LYS A 11 -53.22 18.45 -16.47
N TYR A 12 -53.05 19.21 -15.40
CA TYR A 12 -51.90 19.33 -14.49
C TYR A 12 -50.81 20.32 -14.91
N GLY A 13 -51.15 21.61 -14.85
CA GLY A 13 -50.14 22.65 -14.59
C GLY A 13 -49.85 22.69 -13.09
N PHE A 14 -48.57 22.67 -12.72
CA PHE A 14 -48.16 22.81 -11.31
C PHE A 14 -48.62 24.15 -10.75
N SER A 15 -49.10 24.15 -9.51
CA SER A 15 -49.40 25.38 -8.79
C SER A 15 -48.11 26.17 -8.57
N ILE A 16 -48.18 27.51 -8.63
CA ILE A 16 -47.06 28.40 -8.30
C ILE A 16 -46.49 28.06 -6.90
N LEU A 17 -47.36 27.65 -5.97
CA LEU A 17 -46.95 27.22 -4.64
C LEU A 17 -46.11 25.93 -4.66
N GLU A 18 -46.46 24.96 -5.51
CA GLU A 18 -45.72 23.70 -5.65
C GLU A 18 -44.34 23.95 -6.27
N VAL A 19 -44.26 24.85 -7.25
CA VAL A 19 -42.99 25.26 -7.86
C VAL A 19 -42.08 25.95 -6.83
N LEU A 20 -42.63 26.85 -6.01
CA LEU A 20 -41.86 27.52 -4.95
C LEU A 20 -41.38 26.54 -3.87
N LEU A 21 -42.24 25.59 -3.47
CA LEU A 21 -41.87 24.55 -2.52
C LEU A 21 -40.74 23.66 -3.07
N ALA A 22 -40.82 23.27 -4.35
CA ALA A 22 -39.79 22.48 -5.01
C ALA A 22 -38.43 23.21 -5.05
N ILE A 23 -38.43 24.51 -5.38
CA ILE A 23 -37.21 25.33 -5.38
C ILE A 23 -36.61 25.42 -3.97
N PHE A 24 -37.46 25.61 -2.95
CA PHE A 24 -37.01 25.69 -1.56
C PHE A 24 -36.35 24.39 -1.08
N VAL A 25 -37.00 23.24 -1.36
CA VAL A 25 -36.47 21.92 -1.01
C VAL A 25 -35.17 21.63 -1.76
N LEU A 26 -35.10 21.92 -3.07
CA LEU A 26 -33.88 21.77 -3.87
C LEU A 26 -32.75 22.68 -3.38
N GLY A 27 -33.06 23.90 -2.93
CA GLY A 27 -32.08 24.81 -2.34
C GLY A 27 -31.47 24.27 -1.06
N ILE A 28 -32.28 23.77 -0.13
CA ILE A 28 -31.81 23.17 1.13
C ILE A 28 -30.94 21.94 0.86
N LEU A 29 -31.43 21.03 0.00
CA LEU A 29 -30.69 19.82 -0.36
C LEU A 29 -29.40 20.15 -1.10
N GLY A 30 -29.43 21.10 -2.05
CA GLY A 30 -28.27 21.52 -2.83
C GLY A 30 -27.15 22.09 -1.97
N VAL A 31 -27.47 22.98 -1.02
CA VAL A 31 -26.47 23.54 -0.09
C VAL A 31 -25.87 22.46 0.81
N SER A 32 -26.70 21.53 1.32
CA SER A 32 -26.22 20.41 2.14
C SER A 32 -25.28 19.50 1.35
N LEU A 33 -25.66 19.12 0.12
CA LEU A 33 -24.85 18.29 -0.77
C LEU A 33 -23.53 18.98 -1.15
N MET A 34 -23.54 20.28 -1.45
CA MET A 34 -22.33 21.03 -1.78
C MET A 34 -21.33 21.06 -0.62
N LYS A 35 -21.81 21.19 0.64
CA LYS A 35 -20.93 21.10 1.82
C LYS A 35 -20.28 19.72 1.94
N SER A 36 -21.07 18.66 1.78
CA SER A 36 -20.57 17.27 1.82
C SER A 36 -19.55 16.98 0.72
N ILE A 37 -19.83 17.39 -0.52
CA ILE A 37 -18.92 17.22 -1.66
C ILE A 37 -17.62 18.02 -1.44
N SER A 38 -17.72 19.23 -0.91
CA SER A 38 -16.55 20.07 -0.62
C SER A 38 -15.68 19.45 0.47
N ALA A 39 -16.28 18.92 1.53
CA ALA A 39 -15.57 18.20 2.59
C ALA A 39 -14.87 16.94 2.05
N LEU A 40 -15.56 16.16 1.20
CA LEU A 40 -14.99 14.98 0.55
C LEU A 40 -13.81 15.34 -0.36
N LYS A 41 -13.93 16.41 -1.16
CA LYS A 41 -12.84 16.89 -2.02
C LYS A 41 -11.63 17.33 -1.20
N ALA A 42 -11.85 18.02 -0.08
CA ALA A 42 -10.77 18.42 0.83
C ALA A 42 -10.08 17.21 1.48
N GLN A 43 -10.83 16.17 1.85
CA GLN A 43 -10.25 14.92 2.35
C GLN A 43 -9.43 14.21 1.27
N ASN A 44 -9.97 14.07 0.06
CA ASN A 44 -9.25 13.45 -1.06
C ASN A 44 -7.94 14.18 -1.37
N TYR A 45 -7.97 15.52 -1.38
CA TYR A 45 -6.76 16.33 -1.56
C TYR A 45 -5.72 16.06 -0.47
N LYS A 46 -6.14 16.03 0.81
CA LYS A 46 -5.23 15.74 1.93
C LYS A 46 -4.60 14.34 1.81
N ILE A 47 -5.38 13.33 1.42
CA ILE A 47 -4.89 11.96 1.22
C ILE A 47 -3.89 11.94 0.06
N GLN A 48 -4.23 12.52 -1.09
CA GLN A 48 -3.32 12.56 -2.24
C GLN A 48 -2.01 13.28 -1.90
N HIS A 49 -2.09 14.43 -1.24
CA HIS A 49 -0.90 15.17 -0.83
C HIS A 49 -0.06 14.36 0.18
N PHE A 50 -0.69 13.66 1.12
CA PHE A 50 0.01 12.77 2.05
C PHE A 50 0.72 11.63 1.32
N LEU A 51 0.06 10.97 0.37
CA LEU A 51 0.64 9.89 -0.41
C LEU A 51 1.81 10.37 -1.26
N VAL A 52 1.67 11.50 -1.96
CA VAL A 52 2.75 12.08 -2.77
C VAL A 52 3.93 12.50 -1.90
N ALA A 53 3.70 13.14 -0.75
CA ALA A 53 4.76 13.57 0.15
C ALA A 53 5.55 12.38 0.76
N ASN A 54 4.96 11.19 0.81
CA ASN A 54 5.55 9.99 1.42
C ASN A 54 5.74 8.83 0.44
N ALA A 55 5.61 9.08 -0.87
CA ALA A 55 5.65 8.04 -1.89
C ALA A 55 6.96 7.24 -1.81
N SER A 56 8.10 7.92 -1.66
CA SER A 56 9.42 7.27 -1.54
C SER A 56 9.51 6.31 -0.34
N LEU A 57 8.84 6.63 0.76
CA LEU A 57 8.80 5.78 1.95
C LEU A 57 7.98 4.51 1.69
N PHE A 58 6.83 4.63 1.03
CA PHE A 58 6.01 3.46 0.66
C PHE A 58 6.66 2.60 -0.43
N GLU A 59 7.31 3.23 -1.42
CA GLU A 59 8.11 2.51 -2.42
C GLU A 59 9.27 1.75 -1.77
N THR A 60 9.92 2.36 -0.77
CA THR A 60 10.93 1.69 0.05
C THR A 60 10.35 0.48 0.78
N GLN A 61 9.14 0.60 1.35
CA GLN A 61 8.47 -0.53 1.99
C GLN A 61 8.24 -1.69 1.01
N LEU A 62 7.69 -1.41 -0.17
CA LEU A 62 7.46 -2.41 -1.21
C LEU A 62 8.76 -3.06 -1.68
N PHE A 63 9.82 -2.26 -1.85
CA PHE A 63 11.14 -2.74 -2.23
C PHE A 63 11.71 -3.71 -1.19
N ILE A 64 11.68 -3.33 0.09
CA ILE A 64 12.17 -4.16 1.19
C ILE A 64 11.37 -5.47 1.25
N ASN A 65 10.03 -5.38 1.22
CA ASN A 65 9.17 -6.56 1.25
C ASN A 65 9.45 -7.54 0.11
N ARG A 66 9.68 -7.02 -1.10
CA ARG A 66 10.07 -7.85 -2.24
C ARG A 66 11.36 -8.61 -1.98
N HIS A 67 12.39 -7.94 -1.48
CA HIS A 67 13.69 -8.60 -1.21
C HIS A 67 13.64 -9.56 -0.02
N LEU A 68 12.83 -9.25 0.99
CA LEU A 68 12.61 -10.12 2.14
C LEU A 68 11.77 -11.35 1.76
N SER A 69 10.89 -11.28 0.77
CA SER A 69 10.09 -12.44 0.32
C SER A 69 10.93 -13.59 -0.22
N SER A 70 12.15 -13.30 -0.70
CA SER A 70 13.08 -14.27 -1.26
C SER A 70 14.23 -14.63 -0.32
N ILE A 71 14.09 -14.34 0.97
CA ILE A 71 15.16 -14.49 1.95
C ILE A 71 15.47 -15.96 2.25
N LYS A 72 16.75 -16.25 2.46
CA LYS A 72 17.23 -17.51 3.04
C LYS A 72 17.29 -17.35 4.57
N PRO A 73 16.36 -17.93 5.35
CA PRO A 73 16.18 -17.60 6.77
C PRO A 73 17.41 -17.76 7.67
N GLU A 74 18.26 -18.72 7.38
CA GLU A 74 19.48 -19.04 8.14
C GLU A 74 20.63 -18.06 7.91
N SER A 75 20.56 -17.24 6.85
CA SER A 75 21.62 -16.30 6.47
C SER A 75 21.49 -14.91 7.11
N ILE A 76 20.40 -14.67 7.84
CA ILE A 76 20.03 -13.34 8.35
C ILE A 76 20.95 -12.96 9.51
N ILE A 77 21.65 -11.84 9.35
CA ILE A 77 22.51 -11.26 10.38
C ILE A 77 21.98 -9.85 10.68
N ILE A 78 21.51 -9.64 11.90
CA ILE A 78 21.00 -8.35 12.39
C ILE A 78 22.06 -7.70 13.27
N ALA A 79 22.40 -6.46 12.95
CA ALA A 79 23.35 -5.63 13.69
C ALA A 79 22.76 -4.22 13.88
N PRO A 80 23.34 -3.40 14.77
CA PRO A 80 22.92 -2.01 14.92
C PRO A 80 23.04 -1.27 13.58
N ASN A 81 21.95 -0.65 13.13
CA ASN A 81 21.88 0.07 11.86
C ASN A 81 22.27 -0.74 10.61
N ASN A 82 22.31 -2.07 10.68
CA ASN A 82 22.64 -2.92 9.54
C ASN A 82 21.92 -4.26 9.63
N ILE A 83 21.37 -4.72 8.52
CA ILE A 83 20.90 -6.10 8.37
C ILE A 83 21.44 -6.64 7.05
N SER A 84 21.94 -7.87 7.08
CA SER A 84 22.42 -8.56 5.88
C SER A 84 21.84 -9.96 5.80
N TRP A 85 21.62 -10.43 4.58
CA TRP A 85 21.08 -11.76 4.30
C TRP A 85 21.50 -12.23 2.91
N GLU A 86 21.28 -13.52 2.66
CA GLU A 86 21.26 -14.11 1.34
C GLU A 86 19.82 -14.23 0.86
N GLN A 87 19.58 -13.92 -0.41
CA GLN A 87 18.29 -14.10 -1.07
C GLN A 87 18.45 -15.00 -2.29
N TYR A 88 17.44 -15.80 -2.60
CA TYR A 88 17.44 -16.65 -3.77
C TYR A 88 17.16 -15.84 -5.05
N ASP A 89 17.96 -16.06 -6.09
CA ASP A 89 17.80 -15.30 -7.35
C ASP A 89 16.51 -15.65 -8.11
N LYS A 90 16.03 -16.90 -7.97
CA LYS A 90 14.79 -17.39 -8.60
C LYS A 90 14.11 -18.48 -7.77
N LEU A 91 13.37 -18.14 -6.71
CA LEU A 91 12.66 -19.16 -5.92
C LEU A 91 11.65 -19.98 -6.71
N PHE A 92 11.00 -19.37 -7.71
CA PHE A 92 9.99 -20.02 -8.52
C PHE A 92 10.62 -20.55 -9.80
N ILE A 93 10.42 -21.84 -10.06
CA ILE A 93 10.91 -22.53 -11.27
C ILE A 93 9.80 -22.62 -12.32
N ASP A 94 10.20 -22.67 -13.59
CA ASP A 94 9.27 -22.85 -14.70
C ASP A 94 8.52 -24.19 -14.57
N THR A 95 7.22 -24.15 -14.86
CA THR A 95 6.21 -25.21 -14.65
C THR A 95 6.50 -26.55 -15.31
N ASP A 96 7.51 -26.61 -16.17
CA ASP A 96 7.92 -27.81 -16.89
C ASP A 96 8.65 -28.82 -15.97
N LYS A 97 9.03 -28.39 -14.75
CA LYS A 97 9.55 -29.24 -13.68
C LYS A 97 8.45 -29.48 -12.66
N GLY A 98 8.25 -30.73 -12.22
CA GLY A 98 7.18 -31.13 -11.28
C GLY A 98 7.27 -30.57 -9.85
N GLU A 99 8.15 -29.59 -9.60
CA GLU A 99 8.30 -28.86 -8.34
C GLU A 99 8.06 -27.37 -8.61
N TYR A 100 7.53 -26.63 -7.65
CA TYR A 100 7.19 -25.20 -7.84
C TYR A 100 8.22 -24.24 -7.22
N MET A 101 9.16 -24.78 -6.43
CA MET A 101 10.28 -24.04 -5.83
C MET A 101 11.57 -24.85 -5.86
N ASP A 102 12.69 -24.19 -6.11
CA ASP A 102 14.02 -24.81 -6.08
C ASP A 102 14.96 -24.02 -5.15
N PHE A 103 15.33 -24.65 -4.04
CA PHE A 103 16.18 -24.07 -3.01
C PHE A 103 17.66 -24.44 -3.17
N SER A 104 18.01 -25.18 -4.23
CA SER A 104 19.40 -25.45 -4.63
C SER A 104 20.02 -24.31 -5.45
N LEU A 105 19.23 -23.28 -5.76
CA LEU A 105 19.60 -22.18 -6.61
C LEU A 105 20.57 -21.20 -5.96
N ASN A 106 21.31 -20.49 -6.82
CA ASN A 106 22.26 -19.46 -6.43
C ASN A 106 21.58 -18.40 -5.55
N THR A 107 22.31 -17.98 -4.52
CA THR A 107 21.93 -16.88 -3.66
C THR A 107 22.79 -15.65 -3.93
N THR A 108 22.18 -14.48 -3.79
CA THR A 108 22.90 -13.20 -3.79
C THR A 108 22.87 -12.59 -2.40
N LYS A 109 23.96 -11.90 -2.03
CA LYS A 109 24.03 -11.17 -0.77
C LYS A 109 23.31 -9.83 -0.91
N ALA A 110 22.49 -9.53 0.09
CA ALA A 110 21.80 -8.28 0.24
C ALA A 110 22.11 -7.68 1.62
N ASN A 111 22.21 -6.36 1.69
CA ASN A 111 22.27 -5.64 2.95
C ASN A 111 21.41 -4.38 2.91
N LEU A 112 20.93 -3.99 4.09
CA LEU A 112 20.35 -2.69 4.36
C LEU A 112 21.18 -2.03 5.46
N THR A 113 21.67 -0.84 5.22
CA THR A 113 22.49 -0.09 6.17
C THR A 113 21.96 1.32 6.35
N LEU A 114 21.81 1.76 7.60
CA LEU A 114 21.48 3.13 7.94
C LEU A 114 22.78 3.88 8.26
N GLN A 115 23.11 4.87 7.43
CA GLN A 115 24.30 5.71 7.63
C GLN A 115 23.99 7.15 7.24
N ASN A 116 24.42 8.12 8.06
CA ASN A 116 24.25 9.56 7.78
C ASN A 116 22.80 9.94 7.46
N ASN A 117 21.84 9.40 8.22
CA ASN A 117 20.39 9.57 8.01
C ASN A 117 19.88 9.12 6.63
N ASN A 118 20.60 8.25 5.93
CA ASN A 118 20.16 7.65 4.69
C ASN A 118 20.16 6.12 4.83
N LEU A 119 19.14 5.49 4.27
CA LEU A 119 19.06 4.05 4.13
C LEU A 119 19.69 3.65 2.81
N TYR A 120 20.62 2.70 2.87
CA TYR A 120 21.30 2.13 1.73
C TYR A 120 20.91 0.68 1.55
N PHE A 121 20.67 0.25 0.32
CA PHE A 121 20.59 -1.15 -0.08
C PHE A 121 21.80 -1.49 -0.95
N ASN A 122 22.63 -2.45 -0.52
CA ASN A 122 23.86 -2.81 -1.24
C ASN A 122 24.73 -1.59 -1.63
N ASN A 123 24.91 -0.66 -0.68
CA ASN A 123 25.61 0.62 -0.85
C ASN A 123 24.96 1.64 -1.81
N ALA A 124 23.79 1.35 -2.39
CA ALA A 124 23.00 2.33 -3.14
C ALA A 124 21.98 3.01 -2.23
N ILE A 125 21.80 4.32 -2.37
CA ILE A 125 20.79 5.05 -1.58
C ILE A 125 19.40 4.58 -1.97
N LEU A 126 18.66 4.10 -0.98
CA LEU A 126 17.26 3.69 -1.11
C LEU A 126 16.30 4.76 -0.60
N LEU A 127 16.64 5.40 0.54
CA LEU A 127 15.77 6.41 1.15
C LEU A 127 16.57 7.46 1.93
N HIS A 128 16.19 8.72 1.77
CA HIS A 128 16.77 9.85 2.49
C HIS A 128 16.01 10.16 3.79
N ASN A 129 16.69 10.86 4.71
CA ASN A 129 16.12 11.39 5.95
C ASN A 129 15.49 10.31 6.84
N VAL A 130 16.17 9.17 6.95
CA VAL A 130 15.81 8.07 7.84
C VAL A 130 16.43 8.32 9.20
N LYS A 131 15.60 8.40 10.24
CA LYS A 131 16.03 8.63 11.62
C LYS A 131 16.39 7.33 12.33
N SER A 132 15.63 6.27 12.06
CA SER A 132 15.84 4.98 12.71
C SER A 132 15.45 3.83 11.80
N MET A 133 16.14 2.72 12.01
CA MET A 133 15.90 1.44 11.38
C MET A 133 16.02 0.37 12.46
N GLN A 134 15.00 -0.47 12.59
CA GLN A 134 14.98 -1.57 13.55
C GLN A 134 14.50 -2.83 12.85
N PHE A 135 15.19 -3.93 13.11
CA PHE A 135 14.80 -5.28 12.71
C PHE A 135 14.77 -6.15 13.96
N VAL A 136 13.73 -6.97 14.07
CA VAL A 136 13.50 -7.87 15.19
C VAL A 136 13.10 -9.23 14.64
N ARG A 137 13.73 -10.29 15.13
CA ARG A 137 13.39 -11.67 14.80
C ARG A 137 12.90 -12.38 16.05
N GLU A 138 11.68 -12.88 16.01
CA GLU A 138 11.00 -13.51 17.14
C GLU A 138 10.28 -14.77 16.71
N GLU A 139 10.21 -15.76 17.60
CA GLU A 139 9.39 -16.95 17.40
C GLU A 139 8.04 -16.74 18.07
N ILE A 140 6.97 -16.70 17.28
CA ILE A 140 5.59 -16.52 17.73
C ILE A 140 4.76 -17.71 17.27
N ASN A 141 4.19 -18.48 18.20
CA ASN A 141 3.36 -19.66 17.90
C ASN A 141 4.05 -20.63 16.92
N SER A 142 5.33 -20.95 17.15
CA SER A 142 6.16 -21.81 16.27
C SER A 142 6.44 -21.26 14.86
N HIS A 143 6.11 -19.99 14.60
CA HIS A 143 6.51 -19.29 13.40
C HIS A 143 7.68 -18.37 13.72
N ASP A 144 8.74 -18.46 12.94
CA ASP A 144 9.87 -17.54 12.98
C ASP A 144 9.49 -16.30 12.17
N ILE A 145 9.45 -15.12 12.78
CA ILE A 145 8.95 -13.89 12.17
C ILE A 145 10.05 -12.84 12.19
N LEU A 146 10.36 -12.28 11.02
CA LEU A 146 11.20 -11.09 10.89
C LEU A 146 10.31 -9.87 10.72
N SER A 147 10.34 -8.97 11.70
CA SER A 147 9.65 -7.69 11.66
C SER A 147 10.64 -6.55 11.48
N TYR A 148 10.22 -5.50 10.79
CA TYR A 148 11.03 -4.29 10.67
C TYR A 148 10.22 -3.03 10.88
N ARG A 149 10.92 -1.96 11.26
CA ARG A 149 10.38 -0.62 11.37
C ARG A 149 11.41 0.39 10.92
N ILE A 150 11.03 1.25 9.97
CA ILE A 150 11.87 2.32 9.45
C ILE A 150 11.11 3.63 9.59
N CYS A 151 11.73 4.59 10.28
CA CYS A 151 11.11 5.88 10.54
C CYS A 151 11.85 7.01 9.84
N SER A 152 11.11 7.81 9.09
CA SER A 152 11.53 9.15 8.69
C SER A 152 11.09 10.17 9.75
N THR A 153 11.23 11.46 9.47
CA THR A 153 11.05 12.55 10.43
C THR A 153 9.68 12.54 11.13
N ASN A 154 8.61 12.19 10.39
CA ASN A 154 7.23 12.30 10.87
C ASN A 154 6.40 11.01 10.71
N ILE A 155 6.88 10.04 9.93
CA ILE A 155 6.14 8.82 9.57
C ILE A 155 7.09 7.62 9.63
N CYS A 156 6.54 6.47 10.01
CA CYS A 156 7.23 5.20 9.98
C CYS A 156 6.49 4.21 9.09
N ILE A 157 7.25 3.37 8.39
CA ILE A 157 6.76 2.12 7.80
C ILE A 157 7.17 0.97 8.72
N ALA A 158 6.32 -0.05 8.78
CA ALA A 158 6.60 -1.27 9.50
C ALA A 158 5.92 -2.42 8.78
N ASP A 159 6.55 -3.59 8.79
CA ASP A 159 6.00 -4.81 8.23
C ASP A 159 6.63 -6.04 8.90
N SER A 160 6.08 -7.20 8.61
CA SER A 160 6.62 -8.47 9.06
C SER A 160 6.48 -9.57 8.02
N ILE A 161 7.46 -10.47 8.01
CA ILE A 161 7.44 -11.66 7.16
C ILE A 161 7.64 -12.91 8.00
N ILE A 162 6.96 -13.99 7.60
CA ILE A 162 7.16 -15.31 8.18
C ILE A 162 8.36 -15.95 7.46
N LEU A 163 9.35 -16.36 8.24
CA LEU A 163 10.51 -17.08 7.80
C LEU A 163 10.21 -18.58 7.83
N GLU A 164 9.64 -19.11 6.75
CA GLU A 164 9.47 -20.55 6.64
C GLU A 164 10.82 -21.22 6.35
N LYS A 165 11.28 -22.07 7.28
CA LYS A 165 12.42 -22.94 7.03
C LYS A 165 12.03 -23.97 5.99
N VAL A 166 12.74 -23.95 4.87
CA VAL A 166 12.67 -25.02 3.88
C VAL A 166 13.12 -26.30 4.57
N ARG A 167 12.23 -27.29 4.67
CA ARG A 167 12.64 -28.62 5.11
C ARG A 167 13.64 -29.15 4.10
N GLN A 168 14.93 -29.10 4.42
CA GLN A 168 15.91 -29.93 3.74
C GLN A 168 15.42 -31.38 3.90
N LYS A 169 15.16 -32.06 2.78
CA LYS A 169 14.94 -33.50 2.80
C LYS A 169 16.17 -34.11 3.47
N CYS A 170 16.00 -34.67 4.67
CA CYS A 170 17.00 -35.52 5.27
C CYS A 170 17.26 -36.67 4.28
N LEU A 171 18.47 -36.73 3.74
CA LEU A 171 19.00 -37.90 3.06
C LEU A 171 19.45 -38.93 4.11
#